data_AF-A0A9Q9BAY7-F1
#
_entry.id   AF-A0A9Q9BAY7-F1
#
_cell.length_a   1.000
_cell.length_b   1.000
_cell.length_c   1.000
_cell.angle_alpha   90.00
_cell.angle_beta   90.00
_cell.angle_gamma   90.00
#
_symmetry.space_group_name_H-M   'P 1'
#
loop_
_entity.id
_entity.type
_entity.pdbx_description
1 polymer ?
#
loop_
_entity_poly.entity_id
_entity_poly.type
_entity_poly.pdbx_seq_one_letter_code
_entity_poly.pdbx_strand_id
1 'polypeptide(L)'
;MLTLKELIKNQKDFTEDFFAEVSDKLWEIGGVEEIKNQTDEDLFLFHIAVNIIGNWKGDGWWEFICNYPQLIRYVPDTLAALKLSDMKTAFENVIKCFPENTVFEDSAVYVDTVNFLQNVRFKIRDVYLNSIPSDRRKEMSEALHKSIDDLESLTDKRWGYEAINGGWSDVIDFIKERKEHM
;
A
#
# COMPACT_ATOMS: atom_id res chain seq x y z
N MET A 1 -12.26 -5.81 -20.77
CA MET A 1 -11.30 -5.04 -19.96
C MET A 1 -12.02 -3.82 -19.46
N LEU A 2 -12.22 -3.71 -18.15
CA LEU A 2 -12.85 -2.55 -17.53
C LEU A 2 -11.86 -1.39 -17.52
N THR A 3 -12.33 -0.17 -17.75
CA THR A 3 -11.45 1.01 -17.80
C THR A 3 -11.86 2.07 -16.79
N LEU A 4 -10.88 2.82 -16.28
CA LEU A 4 -11.18 3.94 -15.37
C LEU A 4 -12.04 4.99 -16.07
N LYS A 5 -11.77 5.24 -17.36
CA LYS A 5 -12.51 6.20 -18.20
C LYS A 5 -14.00 5.88 -18.28
N GLU A 6 -14.37 4.61 -18.41
CA GLU A 6 -15.77 4.19 -18.43
C GLU A 6 -16.47 4.47 -17.09
N LEU A 7 -15.78 4.23 -15.98
CA LEU A 7 -16.34 4.41 -14.64
C LEU A 7 -16.52 5.88 -14.25
N ILE A 8 -15.63 6.77 -14.70
CA ILE A 8 -15.66 8.20 -14.33
C ILE A 8 -16.42 9.09 -15.32
N LYS A 9 -16.85 8.56 -16.48
CA LYS A 9 -17.40 9.35 -17.59
C LYS A 9 -18.55 10.27 -17.18
N ASN A 10 -19.48 9.77 -16.37
CA ASN A 10 -20.66 10.50 -15.91
C ASN A 10 -20.53 10.99 -14.45
N GLN A 11 -19.40 10.70 -13.80
CA GLN A 11 -19.17 11.10 -12.42
C GLN A 11 -18.82 12.58 -12.35
N LYS A 12 -19.54 13.31 -11.51
CA LYS A 12 -19.34 14.76 -11.28
C LYS A 12 -18.50 15.02 -10.03
N ASP A 13 -18.79 14.30 -8.95
CA ASP A 13 -18.16 14.48 -7.65
C ASP A 13 -17.33 13.24 -7.31
N PHE A 14 -16.08 13.45 -6.89
CA PHE A 14 -15.17 12.37 -6.52
C PHE A 14 -15.01 12.37 -5.00
N THR A 15 -15.70 11.45 -4.34
CA THR A 15 -15.76 11.32 -2.87
C THR A 15 -15.17 9.98 -2.42
N GLU A 16 -14.85 9.88 -1.13
CA GLU A 16 -14.44 8.62 -0.50
C GLU A 16 -15.43 7.49 -0.77
N ASP A 17 -16.74 7.74 -0.59
CA ASP A 17 -17.79 6.76 -0.84
C ASP A 17 -17.76 6.24 -2.28
N PHE A 18 -17.56 7.13 -3.26
CA PHE A 18 -17.44 6.72 -4.66
C PHE A 18 -16.19 5.86 -4.89
N PHE A 19 -15.07 6.21 -4.27
CA PHE A 19 -13.84 5.43 -4.40
C PHE A 19 -13.97 4.04 -3.80
N ALA A 20 -14.56 3.95 -2.60
CA ALA A 20 -14.86 2.69 -1.93
C ALA A 20 -15.80 1.83 -2.78
N GLU A 21 -16.91 2.39 -3.28
CA GLU A 21 -17.87 1.65 -4.11
C GLU A 21 -17.22 1.07 -5.38
N VAL A 22 -16.36 1.83 -6.05
CA VAL A 22 -15.64 1.31 -7.23
C VAL A 22 -14.66 0.21 -6.82
N SER A 23 -13.91 0.41 -5.74
CA SER A 23 -12.94 -0.57 -5.25
C SER A 23 -13.62 -1.88 -4.82
N ASP A 24 -14.76 -1.82 -4.14
CA ASP A 24 -15.53 -2.97 -3.70
C ASP A 24 -16.01 -3.81 -4.90
N LYS A 25 -16.51 -3.16 -5.96
CA LYS A 25 -16.88 -3.83 -7.21
C LYS A 25 -15.70 -4.52 -7.90
N LEU A 26 -14.48 -3.98 -7.76
CA LEU A 26 -13.30 -4.65 -8.28
C LEU A 26 -12.92 -5.86 -7.43
N TRP A 27 -13.08 -5.79 -6.12
CA TRP A 27 -12.90 -6.95 -5.24
C TRP A 27 -13.89 -8.10 -5.54
N GLU A 28 -15.07 -7.82 -6.10
CA GLU A 28 -16.00 -8.84 -6.59
C GLU A 28 -15.46 -9.64 -7.80
N ILE A 29 -14.48 -9.10 -8.55
CA ILE A 29 -13.85 -9.80 -9.68
C ILE A 29 -13.01 -10.98 -9.18
N GLY A 30 -12.31 -10.80 -8.06
CA GLY A 30 -11.43 -11.79 -7.46
C GLY A 30 -10.16 -11.21 -6.85
N GLY A 31 -9.08 -11.98 -6.84
CA GLY A 31 -7.79 -11.58 -6.29
C GLY A 31 -7.10 -10.48 -7.09
N VAL A 32 -6.07 -9.86 -6.51
CA VAL A 32 -5.36 -8.70 -7.09
C VAL A 32 -4.85 -8.96 -8.52
N GLU A 33 -4.31 -10.14 -8.79
CA GLU A 33 -3.85 -10.51 -10.15
C GLU A 33 -5.02 -10.68 -11.14
N GLU A 34 -6.17 -11.17 -10.69
CA GLU A 34 -7.37 -11.32 -11.53
C GLU A 34 -7.96 -9.96 -11.88
N ILE A 35 -7.97 -9.02 -10.92
CA ILE A 35 -8.34 -7.61 -11.14
C ILE A 35 -7.40 -7.00 -12.17
N LYS A 36 -6.08 -7.09 -11.95
CA LYS A 36 -5.06 -6.55 -12.86
C LYS A 36 -5.22 -7.04 -14.30
N ASN A 37 -5.56 -8.31 -14.49
CA ASN A 37 -5.73 -8.90 -15.81
C ASN A 37 -7.05 -8.49 -16.51
N GLN A 38 -8.02 -7.97 -15.75
CA GLN A 38 -9.34 -7.61 -16.26
C GLN A 38 -9.57 -6.10 -16.35
N THR A 39 -8.69 -5.29 -15.78
CA THR A 39 -8.73 -3.82 -15.83
C THR A 39 -7.64 -3.25 -16.73
N ASP A 40 -7.83 -2.01 -17.18
CA ASP A 40 -6.70 -1.23 -17.69
C ASP A 40 -5.75 -0.83 -16.55
N GLU A 41 -4.56 -0.37 -16.91
CA GLU A 41 -3.53 0.05 -15.95
C GLU A 41 -4.02 1.18 -15.05
N ASP A 42 -4.75 2.14 -15.61
CA ASP A 42 -5.27 3.29 -14.87
C ASP A 42 -6.28 2.88 -13.79
N LEU A 43 -7.20 1.97 -14.10
CA LEU A 43 -8.16 1.46 -13.13
C LEU A 43 -7.49 0.57 -12.08
N PHE A 44 -6.49 -0.21 -12.48
CA PHE A 44 -5.71 -1.00 -11.52
C PHE A 44 -4.97 -0.09 -10.53
N LEU A 45 -4.22 0.91 -11.02
CA LEU A 45 -3.50 1.86 -10.16
C LEU A 45 -4.45 2.67 -9.28
N PHE A 46 -5.61 3.08 -9.81
CA PHE A 46 -6.67 3.70 -9.00
C PHE A 46 -7.10 2.77 -7.86
N HIS A 47 -7.40 1.50 -8.15
CA HIS A 47 -7.82 0.53 -7.14
C HIS A 47 -6.76 0.33 -6.06
N ILE A 48 -5.49 0.19 -6.45
CA ILE A 48 -4.39 0.08 -5.50
C ILE A 48 -4.26 1.35 -4.65
N ALA A 49 -4.39 2.54 -5.24
CA ALA A 49 -4.32 3.81 -4.50
C ALA A 49 -5.44 3.92 -3.45
N VAL A 50 -6.66 3.54 -3.80
CA VAL A 50 -7.80 3.53 -2.87
C VAL A 50 -7.54 2.60 -1.69
N ASN A 51 -7.05 1.39 -1.95
CA ASN A 51 -6.74 0.44 -0.89
C ASN A 51 -5.56 0.89 -0.01
N ILE A 52 -4.52 1.49 -0.58
CA ILE A 52 -3.39 2.01 0.20
C ILE A 52 -3.87 3.12 1.15
N ILE A 53 -4.53 4.15 0.60
CA ILE A 53 -4.92 5.33 1.38
C ILE A 53 -5.98 4.97 2.41
N GLY A 54 -7.01 4.20 2.02
CA GLY A 54 -8.09 3.79 2.92
C GLY A 54 -7.60 2.96 4.10
N ASN A 55 -6.73 1.97 3.85
CA ASN A 55 -6.19 1.14 4.94
C ASN A 55 -5.16 1.88 5.79
N TRP A 56 -4.31 2.72 5.18
CA TRP A 56 -3.39 3.57 5.93
C TRP A 56 -4.14 4.52 6.88
N LYS A 57 -5.27 5.12 6.44
CA LYS A 57 -6.10 5.97 7.31
C LYS A 57 -6.72 5.25 8.50
N GLY A 58 -6.91 3.94 8.40
CA GLY A 58 -7.40 3.12 9.49
C GLY A 58 -6.32 2.92 10.56
N ASP A 59 -5.18 2.35 10.15
CA ASP A 59 -4.22 1.76 11.08
C ASP A 59 -2.73 2.08 10.77
N GLY A 60 -2.46 2.90 9.76
CA GLY A 60 -1.11 3.28 9.34
C GLY A 60 -0.39 2.25 8.45
N TRP A 61 0.84 2.57 8.09
CA TRP A 61 1.65 1.80 7.14
C TRP A 61 2.05 0.44 7.67
N TRP A 62 2.38 0.33 8.96
CA TRP A 62 2.79 -0.96 9.51
C TRP A 62 1.66 -1.99 9.41
N GLU A 63 0.46 -1.61 9.82
CA GLU A 63 -0.71 -2.49 9.74
C GLU A 63 -1.12 -2.75 8.30
N PHE A 64 -1.00 -1.77 7.40
CA PHE A 64 -1.17 -2.01 5.98
C PHE A 64 -0.19 -3.09 5.45
N ILE A 65 1.08 -2.99 5.82
CA ILE A 65 2.11 -3.94 5.38
C ILE A 65 1.84 -5.34 5.94
N CYS A 66 1.44 -5.44 7.21
CA CYS A 66 1.15 -6.72 7.86
C CYS A 66 -0.04 -7.44 7.22
N ASN A 67 -1.10 -6.71 6.90
CA ASN A 67 -2.40 -7.29 6.57
C ASN A 67 -2.68 -7.37 5.06
N TYR A 68 -1.92 -6.64 4.23
CA TYR A 68 -2.11 -6.63 2.77
C TYR A 68 -0.84 -6.95 1.97
N PRO A 69 -0.14 -8.06 2.25
CA PRO A 69 1.09 -8.44 1.56
C PRO A 69 0.96 -8.48 0.03
N GLN A 70 -0.19 -8.91 -0.48
CA GLN A 70 -0.51 -9.00 -1.91
C GLN A 70 -0.49 -7.63 -2.63
N LEU A 71 -0.66 -6.52 -1.90
CA LEU A 71 -0.66 -5.17 -2.46
C LEU A 71 0.74 -4.54 -2.49
N ILE A 72 1.68 -5.02 -1.67
CA ILE A 72 2.98 -4.38 -1.42
C ILE A 72 3.79 -4.17 -2.69
N ARG A 73 3.77 -5.14 -3.60
CA ARG A 73 4.50 -5.05 -4.86
C ARG A 73 3.99 -3.95 -5.81
N TYR A 74 2.78 -3.45 -5.59
CA TYR A 74 2.13 -2.45 -6.43
C TYR A 74 2.22 -1.03 -5.85
N VAL A 75 2.63 -0.90 -4.58
CA VAL A 75 2.73 0.40 -3.90
C VAL A 75 3.72 1.35 -4.60
N PRO A 76 4.95 0.95 -4.99
CA PRO A 76 5.89 1.90 -5.58
C PRO A 76 5.41 2.51 -6.90
N ASP A 77 4.83 1.70 -7.78
CA ASP A 77 4.31 2.16 -9.07
C ASP A 77 3.07 3.04 -8.89
N THR A 78 2.22 2.70 -7.91
CA THR A 78 1.05 3.51 -7.57
C THR A 78 1.45 4.88 -7.01
N LEU A 79 2.40 4.93 -6.07
CA LEU A 79 2.94 6.19 -5.54
C LEU A 79 3.61 7.02 -6.65
N ALA A 80 4.30 6.37 -7.60
CA ALA A 80 4.85 7.07 -8.76
C ALA A 80 3.74 7.68 -9.64
N ALA A 81 2.66 6.94 -9.89
CA ALA A 81 1.53 7.40 -10.69
C ALA A 81 0.74 8.55 -10.02
N LEU A 82 0.73 8.58 -8.68
CA LEU A 82 0.23 9.71 -7.88
C LEU A 82 1.23 10.87 -7.77
N LYS A 83 2.42 10.78 -8.38
CA LYS A 83 3.50 11.78 -8.34
C LYS A 83 4.08 12.01 -6.93
N LEU A 84 4.07 10.98 -6.08
CA LEU A 84 4.56 10.98 -4.70
C LEU A 84 5.94 10.31 -4.59
N SER A 85 6.95 10.92 -5.22
CA SER A 85 8.29 10.33 -5.35
C SER A 85 9.05 10.22 -4.01
N ASP A 86 8.80 11.13 -3.08
CA ASP A 86 9.33 11.13 -1.71
C ASP A 86 8.75 9.95 -0.90
N MET A 87 7.43 9.80 -0.91
CA MET A 87 6.75 8.68 -0.26
C MET A 87 7.12 7.34 -0.90
N LYS A 88 7.24 7.27 -2.23
CA LYS A 88 7.74 6.08 -2.92
C LYS A 88 9.10 5.66 -2.39
N THR A 89 10.04 6.61 -2.32
CA THR A 89 11.40 6.35 -1.86
C THR A 89 11.40 5.90 -0.39
N ALA A 90 10.60 6.54 0.46
CA ALA A 90 10.45 6.17 1.86
C ALA A 90 9.86 4.75 2.02
N PHE A 91 8.82 4.41 1.26
CA PHE A 91 8.25 3.07 1.25
C PHE A 91 9.26 2.02 0.79
N GLU A 92 10.01 2.28 -0.29
CA GLU A 92 11.08 1.38 -0.74
C GLU A 92 12.17 1.18 0.32
N ASN A 93 12.43 2.18 1.18
CA ASN A 93 13.36 2.02 2.30
C ASN A 93 12.79 1.13 3.41
N VAL A 94 11.48 1.20 3.68
CA VAL A 94 10.80 0.24 4.57
C VAL A 94 10.96 -1.19 4.04
N ILE A 95 10.72 -1.40 2.74
CA ILE A 95 10.84 -2.74 2.12
C ILE A 95 12.27 -3.27 2.18
N LYS A 96 13.30 -2.41 2.06
CA LYS A 96 14.71 -2.82 2.24
C LYS A 96 15.06 -3.31 3.64
N CYS A 97 14.23 -3.02 4.66
CA CYS A 97 14.43 -3.55 6.01
C CYS A 97 14.03 -5.03 6.13
N PHE A 98 13.23 -5.55 5.19
CA PHE A 98 12.80 -6.94 5.19
C PHE A 98 13.97 -7.89 4.84
N PRO A 99 13.97 -9.13 5.36
CA PRO A 99 14.89 -10.17 4.90
C PRO A 99 14.83 -10.32 3.37
N GLU A 100 15.99 -10.53 2.72
CA GLU A 100 16.10 -10.54 1.25
C GLU A 100 15.21 -11.60 0.56
N ASN A 101 14.91 -12.71 1.24
CA ASN A 101 14.06 -13.79 0.74
C ASN A 101 12.57 -13.61 1.08
N THR A 102 12.16 -12.42 1.53
CA THR A 102 10.76 -12.15 1.86
C THR A 102 9.89 -12.29 0.62
N VAL A 103 8.89 -13.16 0.71
CA VAL A 103 7.79 -13.23 -0.24
C VAL A 103 6.59 -12.54 0.41
N PHE A 104 6.07 -11.50 -0.23
CA PHE A 104 4.91 -10.76 0.24
C PHE A 104 3.63 -11.47 -0.21
N GLU A 105 3.22 -12.46 0.55
CA GLU A 105 1.97 -13.21 0.37
C GLU A 105 1.37 -13.62 1.72
N ASP A 106 0.07 -13.88 1.75
CA ASP A 106 -0.58 -14.40 2.96
C ASP A 106 -0.11 -15.83 3.24
N SER A 107 0.85 -15.95 4.15
CA SER A 107 1.48 -17.21 4.52
C SER A 107 1.96 -17.19 5.97
N ALA A 108 2.09 -18.39 6.55
CA ALA A 108 2.67 -18.53 7.89
C ALA A 108 4.12 -17.99 7.97
N VAL A 109 4.87 -18.07 6.86
CA VAL A 109 6.25 -17.53 6.77
C VAL A 109 6.22 -16.01 6.78
N TYR A 110 5.25 -15.39 6.12
CA TYR A 110 5.09 -13.93 6.15
C TYR A 110 4.70 -13.44 7.55
N VAL A 111 3.80 -14.13 8.24
CA VAL A 111 3.46 -13.85 9.65
C VAL A 111 4.71 -13.91 10.54
N ASP A 112 5.57 -14.91 10.35
CA ASP A 112 6.84 -14.99 11.07
C ASP A 112 7.81 -13.85 10.70
N THR A 113 7.84 -13.43 9.42
CA THR A 113 8.64 -12.29 8.95
C THR A 113 8.21 -10.98 9.62
N VAL A 114 6.90 -10.73 9.68
CA VAL A 114 6.31 -9.57 10.37
C VAL A 114 6.67 -9.61 11.85
N ASN A 115 6.46 -10.74 12.53
CA ASN A 115 6.80 -10.90 13.94
C ASN A 115 8.31 -10.76 14.21
N PHE A 116 9.15 -11.20 13.26
CA PHE A 116 10.60 -11.06 13.33
C PHE A 116 11.01 -9.59 13.40
N LEU A 117 10.42 -8.76 12.55
CA LEU A 117 10.76 -7.33 12.45
C LEU A 117 10.06 -6.47 13.50
N GLN A 118 8.82 -6.78 13.88
CA GLN A 118 8.02 -5.95 14.80
C GLN A 118 8.60 -5.90 16.20
N ASN A 119 8.98 -7.06 16.75
CA ASN A 119 9.45 -7.13 18.12
C ASN A 119 10.35 -8.35 18.32
N VAL A 120 11.57 -8.12 18.81
CA VAL A 120 12.55 -9.17 19.10
C VAL A 120 12.06 -10.23 20.09
N ARG A 121 11.02 -9.93 20.88
CA ARG A 121 10.41 -10.86 21.85
C ARG A 121 9.39 -11.81 21.23
N PHE A 122 8.91 -11.52 20.03
CA PHE A 122 7.93 -12.39 19.37
C PHE A 122 8.59 -13.69 18.92
N LYS A 123 7.87 -14.79 19.18
CA LYS A 123 8.29 -16.13 18.78
C LYS A 123 7.98 -16.30 17.29
N ILE A 124 8.95 -16.88 16.58
CA ILE A 124 8.87 -17.20 15.15
C ILE A 124 9.22 -18.67 14.96
N ARG A 125 8.62 -19.32 13.97
CA ARG A 125 8.84 -20.74 13.67
C ARG A 125 9.82 -20.93 12.51
N ASP A 126 9.87 -19.98 11.59
CA ASP A 126 10.73 -20.04 10.42
C ASP A 126 12.19 -20.28 10.80
N VAL A 127 12.80 -21.28 10.16
CA VAL A 127 14.15 -21.76 10.48
C VAL A 127 15.20 -20.74 10.02
N TYR A 128 14.98 -20.11 8.87
CA TYR A 128 15.91 -19.13 8.34
C TYR A 128 15.92 -17.87 9.22
N LEU A 129 14.75 -17.34 9.58
CA LEU A 129 14.66 -16.16 10.45
C LEU A 129 15.27 -16.43 11.84
N ASN A 130 15.05 -17.63 12.41
CA ASN A 130 15.70 -18.03 13.67
C ASN A 130 17.22 -18.21 13.56
N SER A 131 17.76 -18.38 12.35
CA SER A 131 19.21 -18.46 12.13
C SER A 131 19.90 -17.09 12.16
N ILE A 132 19.14 -16.00 12.00
CA ILE A 132 19.66 -14.63 12.06
C ILE A 132 20.03 -14.28 13.52
N PRO A 133 21.26 -13.79 13.79
CA PRO A 133 21.67 -13.43 15.14
C PRO A 133 20.75 -12.40 15.81
N SER A 134 20.55 -12.52 17.13
CA SER A 134 19.65 -11.65 17.88
C SER A 134 19.99 -10.16 17.75
N ASP A 135 21.28 -9.81 17.77
CA ASP A 135 21.72 -8.41 17.61
C ASP A 135 21.37 -7.89 16.22
N ARG A 136 21.51 -8.74 15.19
CA ARG A 136 21.11 -8.38 13.83
C ARG A 136 19.59 -8.23 13.69
N ARG A 137 18.79 -9.10 14.30
CA ARG A 137 17.32 -8.95 14.36
C ARG A 137 16.94 -7.62 15.01
N LYS A 138 17.62 -7.25 16.10
CA LYS A 138 17.39 -5.98 16.79
C LYS A 138 17.69 -4.79 15.88
N GLU A 139 18.84 -4.77 15.20
CA GLU A 139 19.19 -3.73 14.23
C GLU A 139 18.15 -3.60 13.11
N MET A 140 17.68 -4.73 12.55
CA MET A 140 16.66 -4.74 11.50
C MET A 140 15.31 -4.20 12.01
N SER A 141 14.92 -4.58 13.23
CA SER A 141 13.70 -4.08 13.88
C SER A 141 13.76 -2.57 14.14
N GLU A 142 14.89 -2.07 14.64
CA GLU A 142 15.10 -0.63 14.88
C GLU A 142 15.12 0.16 13.56
N ALA A 143 15.77 -0.37 12.52
CA ALA A 143 15.80 0.24 11.20
C ALA A 143 14.39 0.27 10.54
N LEU A 144 13.60 -0.80 10.71
CA LEU A 144 12.23 -0.85 10.23
C LEU A 144 11.39 0.24 10.90
N HIS A 145 11.35 0.29 12.24
CA HIS A 145 10.52 1.27 12.96
C HIS A 145 10.86 2.70 12.54
N LYS A 146 12.16 3.02 12.45
CA LYS A 146 12.58 4.34 11.97
C LYS A 146 12.10 4.62 10.54
N SER A 147 12.23 3.66 9.63
CA SER A 147 11.80 3.86 8.24
C SER A 147 10.28 4.03 8.12
N ILE A 148 9.52 3.36 8.98
CA ILE A 148 8.06 3.54 9.09
C ILE A 148 7.75 4.94 9.62
N ASP A 149 8.39 5.39 10.71
CA ASP A 149 8.18 6.75 11.25
C ASP A 149 8.47 7.84 10.20
N ASP A 150 9.54 7.66 9.41
CA ASP A 150 9.90 8.57 8.32
C ASP A 150 8.81 8.59 7.23
N LEU A 151 8.26 7.43 6.87
CA LEU A 151 7.17 7.30 5.90
C LEU A 151 5.84 7.88 6.44
N GLU A 152 5.49 7.61 7.69
CA GLU A 152 4.31 8.15 8.36
C GLU A 152 4.32 9.68 8.38
N SER A 153 5.48 10.27 8.69
CA SER A 153 5.67 11.72 8.74
C SER A 153 5.41 12.43 7.42
N LEU A 154 5.62 11.74 6.29
CA LEU A 154 5.27 12.24 4.95
C LEU A 154 3.78 12.06 4.66
N THR A 155 3.22 10.93 5.09
CA THR A 155 1.88 10.49 4.74
C THR A 155 0.80 11.25 5.50
N ASP A 156 0.99 11.47 6.80
CA ASP A 156 0.02 12.10 7.70
C ASP A 156 -0.46 13.46 7.19
N LYS A 157 0.48 14.28 6.70
CA LYS A 157 0.22 15.62 6.16
C LYS A 157 -0.61 15.61 4.87
N ARG A 158 -0.59 14.50 4.12
CA ARG A 158 -1.21 14.38 2.80
C ARG A 158 -2.53 13.63 2.85
N TRP A 159 -2.59 12.54 3.61
CA TRP A 159 -3.70 11.60 3.59
C TRP A 159 -4.53 11.60 4.88
N GLY A 160 -4.07 12.27 5.94
CA GLY A 160 -4.83 12.38 7.19
C GLY A 160 -6.23 12.99 6.97
N TYR A 161 -7.17 12.72 7.88
CA TYR A 161 -8.56 13.17 7.75
C TYR A 161 -8.72 14.70 7.67
N GLU A 162 -7.79 15.44 8.29
CA GLU A 162 -7.75 16.91 8.26
C GLU A 162 -7.04 17.48 7.00
N ALA A 163 -6.48 16.61 6.15
CA ALA A 163 -5.86 17.03 4.91
C ALA A 163 -6.91 17.40 3.84
N ILE A 164 -6.45 18.03 2.77
CA ILE A 164 -7.32 18.53 1.70
C ILE A 164 -8.13 17.38 1.10
N ASN A 165 -9.44 17.61 0.90
CA ASN A 165 -10.40 16.61 0.45
C ASN A 165 -10.42 15.34 1.34
N GLY A 166 -10.22 15.54 2.65
CA GLY A 166 -10.11 14.45 3.62
C GLY A 166 -8.96 13.50 3.32
N GLY A 167 -7.89 13.97 2.67
CA GLY A 167 -6.74 13.13 2.31
C GLY A 167 -6.81 12.42 0.97
N TRP A 168 -7.83 12.68 0.15
CA TRP A 168 -8.02 12.03 -1.15
C TRP A 168 -7.56 12.85 -2.36
N SER A 169 -6.89 13.98 -2.12
CA SER A 169 -6.52 14.90 -3.20
C SER A 169 -5.67 14.25 -4.29
N ASP A 170 -4.71 13.39 -3.93
CA ASP A 170 -3.85 12.73 -4.91
C ASP A 170 -4.63 11.78 -5.85
N VAL A 171 -5.66 11.09 -5.32
CA VAL A 171 -6.54 10.23 -6.13
C VAL A 171 -7.45 11.07 -7.04
N ILE A 172 -7.99 12.17 -6.51
CA ILE A 172 -8.83 13.10 -7.28
C ILE A 172 -8.04 13.68 -8.46
N ASP A 173 -6.80 14.11 -8.22
CA ASP A 173 -5.94 14.69 -9.24
C ASP A 173 -5.54 13.65 -10.29
N PHE A 174 -5.20 12.43 -9.86
CA PHE A 174 -4.96 11.29 -10.73
C PHE A 174 -6.13 11.00 -11.70
N ILE A 175 -7.37 11.07 -11.21
CA ILE A 175 -8.58 10.88 -12.02
C ILE A 175 -8.78 12.05 -13.00
N LYS A 176 -8.63 13.29 -12.52
CA LYS A 176 -8.86 14.49 -13.34
C LYS A 176 -7.92 14.56 -14.54
N GLU A 177 -6.63 14.26 -14.36
CA GLU A 177 -5.65 14.22 -15.44
C GLU A 177 -6.08 13.27 -16.57
N ARG A 178 -6.66 12.13 -16.22
CA ARG A 178 -7.13 11.13 -17.19
C ARG A 178 -8.43 11.51 -17.87
N LYS A 179 -9.24 12.33 -17.22
CA LYS A 179 -10.48 12.90 -17.77
C LYS A 179 -10.19 14.03 -18.76
N GLU A 180 -9.14 14.81 -18.55
CA GLU A 180 -8.70 15.89 -19.48
C GLU A 180 -8.11 15.34 -20.79
N HIS A 181 -7.67 14.07 -20.79
CA HIS A 181 -7.21 13.35 -21.97
C HIS A 181 -8.31 12.45 -22.60
N MET A 182 -9.59 12.80 -22.42
CA MET A 182 -10.76 12.19 -23.08
C MET A 182 -11.38 13.15 -24.08
#